data_AF-A0A023GDL5-F1
#
_entry.id   AF-A0A023GDL5-F1
#
_cell.length_a   1.000
_cell.length_b   1.000
_cell.length_c   1.000
_cell.angle_alpha   90.00
_cell.angle_beta   90.00
_cell.angle_gamma   90.00
#
_symmetry.space_group_name_H-M   'P 1'
#
loop_
_entity.id
_entity.type
_entity.pdbx_description
1 polymer ?
#
loop_
_entity_poly.entity_id
_entity_poly.type
_entity_poly.pdbx_seq_one_letter_code
_entity_poly.pdbx_strand_id
1 'polypeptide(L)'
;MVGFAVLILCAQIINVFSNKDAGTCESPIASDGKADGYTVLAEGRKFRLVFMTVNVNEDAYRCITTTTIAKTESTHQVTEHVEFTASCLENCVSYNRTFQFEIERGGYNKMKSITEPGFRPASYEFLLAEENCTVVRDISPRSILTEDVRVEQRDTNMADSTQQKAGDCMLWVDDNIPAPDETCRERFNNLCGQTLHSFSQEGCTVPAPASQAQEKEKTEN
;
A
#
# COMPACT_ATOMS: atom_id res chain seq x y z
N MET A 1 -46.71 23.95 25.71
CA MET A 1 -45.73 24.87 26.32
C MET A 1 -44.45 24.11 26.56
N VAL A 2 -43.36 24.63 25.99
CA VAL A 2 -42.00 24.59 26.54
C VAL A 2 -41.38 23.20 26.75
N GLY A 3 -40.56 22.76 25.79
CA GLY A 3 -39.42 21.92 26.10
C GLY A 3 -38.34 22.74 26.80
N PHE A 4 -37.49 22.10 27.60
CA PHE A 4 -36.17 22.62 27.94
C PHE A 4 -35.27 21.46 28.40
N ALA A 5 -34.14 21.33 27.70
CA ALA A 5 -32.81 21.09 28.25
C ALA A 5 -32.58 19.72 28.94
N VAL A 6 -31.86 18.76 28.34
CA VAL A 6 -30.38 18.75 28.16
C VAL A 6 -29.70 19.45 29.33
N LEU A 7 -28.91 18.73 30.14
CA LEU A 7 -27.54 19.12 30.51
C LEU A 7 -26.97 18.30 31.71
N ILE A 8 -25.87 17.61 31.39
CA ILE A 8 -24.60 17.53 32.15
C ILE A 8 -24.50 16.57 33.36
N LEU A 9 -23.50 15.66 33.26
CA LEU A 9 -22.34 15.42 34.16
C LEU A 9 -22.04 13.92 34.21
N CYS A 10 -21.09 13.47 33.38
CA CYS A 10 -19.67 13.33 33.76
C CYS A 10 -19.41 12.20 34.77
N ALA A 11 -18.89 11.10 34.22
CA ALA A 11 -17.71 10.37 34.70
C ALA A 11 -17.60 10.07 36.20
N GLN A 12 -17.79 8.80 36.57
CA GLN A 12 -17.02 8.11 37.62
C GLN A 12 -16.93 6.61 37.19
N ILE A 13 -15.84 6.19 36.56
CA ILE A 13 -14.71 5.44 37.16
C ILE A 13 -15.03 3.94 37.42
N ILE A 14 -14.31 3.15 36.62
CA ILE A 14 -13.91 1.74 36.63
C ILE A 14 -14.06 0.96 37.97
N ASN A 15 -14.63 -0.24 37.87
CA ASN A 15 -14.28 -1.49 38.58
C ASN A 15 -14.63 -2.64 37.59
N VAL A 16 -13.74 -3.32 36.86
CA VAL A 16 -12.68 -4.27 37.21
C VAL A 16 -13.13 -5.43 38.13
N PHE A 17 -13.01 -6.64 37.55
CA PHE A 17 -13.20 -8.03 38.05
C PHE A 17 -14.56 -8.74 37.87
N SER A 18 -14.64 -9.46 36.75
CA SER A 18 -14.97 -10.89 36.57
C SER A 18 -16.29 -11.51 37.08
N ASN A 19 -17.06 -11.92 36.06
CA ASN A 19 -17.61 -13.28 35.84
C ASN A 19 -19.04 -13.57 36.30
N LYS A 20 -19.97 -13.61 35.34
CA LYS A 20 -20.72 -14.82 34.91
C LYS A 20 -21.77 -14.45 33.86
N ASP A 21 -21.64 -15.08 32.70
CA ASP A 21 -22.64 -15.41 31.66
C ASP A 21 -23.89 -14.51 31.51
N ALA A 22 -24.02 -13.85 30.36
CA ALA A 22 -24.91 -14.32 29.29
C ALA A 22 -25.10 -13.24 28.22
N GLY A 23 -24.92 -13.65 26.96
CA GLY A 23 -25.50 -12.99 25.79
C GLY A 23 -24.64 -11.88 25.20
N THR A 24 -23.79 -12.23 24.23
CA THR A 24 -23.32 -11.23 23.27
C THR A 24 -23.15 -11.92 21.93
N CYS A 25 -23.77 -11.32 20.91
CA CYS A 25 -23.75 -11.73 19.51
C CYS A 25 -22.35 -12.14 19.09
N GLU A 26 -22.24 -13.26 18.36
CA GLU A 26 -21.01 -13.65 17.68
C GLU A 26 -20.55 -12.49 16.80
N SER A 27 -19.57 -11.76 17.30
CA SER A 27 -18.72 -10.89 16.50
C SER A 27 -17.90 -11.81 15.59
N PRO A 28 -17.70 -11.47 14.31
CA PRO A 28 -16.94 -12.30 13.41
C PRO A 28 -15.54 -12.53 14.00
N ILE A 29 -15.20 -13.81 14.06
CA ILE A 29 -13.96 -14.41 14.52
C ILE A 29 -12.79 -13.46 14.25
N ALA A 30 -12.12 -13.03 15.32
CA ALA A 30 -10.84 -12.36 15.26
C ALA A 30 -9.91 -13.20 14.37
N SER A 31 -9.54 -12.64 13.23
CA SER A 31 -8.46 -13.15 12.39
C SER A 31 -7.22 -13.29 13.28
N ASP A 32 -6.59 -14.46 13.27
CA ASP A 32 -5.27 -14.70 13.87
C ASP A 32 -4.42 -13.45 13.68
N GLY A 33 -3.82 -12.90 14.75
CA GLY A 33 -3.23 -11.55 14.86
C GLY A 33 -2.10 -11.20 13.88
N LYS A 34 -2.37 -11.33 12.58
CA LYS A 34 -1.53 -11.06 11.44
C LYS A 34 -2.19 -9.88 10.73
N ALA A 35 -1.46 -8.79 10.59
CA ALA A 35 -1.96 -7.59 9.92
C ALA A 35 -2.42 -7.93 8.49
N ASP A 36 -3.55 -7.38 8.08
CA ASP A 36 -4.07 -7.47 6.72
C ASP A 36 -3.70 -6.22 5.90
N GLY A 37 -4.01 -6.25 4.60
CA GLY A 37 -3.70 -5.17 3.67
C GLY A 37 -4.29 -3.81 4.09
N TYR A 38 -5.48 -3.80 4.69
CA TYR A 38 -6.07 -2.56 5.22
C TYR A 38 -5.30 -2.06 6.42
N THR A 39 -4.96 -2.93 7.36
CA THR A 39 -4.28 -2.58 8.62
C THR A 39 -2.85 -2.08 8.38
N VAL A 40 -2.12 -2.68 7.44
CA VAL A 40 -0.72 -2.28 7.16
C VAL A 40 -0.63 -0.86 6.60
N LEU A 41 -1.65 -0.40 5.86
CA LEU A 41 -1.78 0.96 5.33
C LEU A 41 -2.40 1.91 6.36
N ALA A 42 -1.71 2.19 7.46
CA ALA A 42 -2.13 3.21 8.43
C ALA A 42 -1.85 4.63 7.92
N GLU A 43 -2.68 5.60 8.33
CA GLU A 43 -2.52 7.01 7.92
C GLU A 43 -1.12 7.56 8.29
N GLY A 44 -0.49 8.25 7.35
CA GLY A 44 0.88 8.76 7.45
C GLY A 44 1.96 7.75 7.10
N ARG A 45 1.64 6.46 6.89
CA ARG A 45 2.64 5.47 6.48
C ARG A 45 3.04 5.66 5.03
N LYS A 46 4.33 5.52 4.78
CA LYS A 46 4.93 5.67 3.45
C LYS A 46 5.70 4.41 3.07
N PHE A 47 5.36 3.87 1.91
CA PHE A 47 5.99 2.69 1.34
C PHE A 47 6.69 3.03 0.03
N ARG A 48 7.76 2.30 -0.25
CA ARG A 48 8.55 2.41 -1.48
C ARG A 48 8.56 1.08 -2.22
N LEU A 49 8.38 1.14 -3.54
CA LEU A 49 8.44 -0.02 -4.41
C LEU A 49 9.90 -0.45 -4.61
N VAL A 50 10.18 -1.73 -4.43
CA VAL A 50 11.55 -2.28 -4.52
C VAL A 50 11.67 -3.30 -5.64
N PHE A 51 10.76 -4.26 -5.75
CA PHE A 51 10.80 -5.30 -6.79
C PHE A 51 9.50 -5.41 -7.57
N MET A 52 9.62 -5.85 -8.82
CA MET A 52 8.50 -6.31 -9.62
C MET A 52 8.84 -7.61 -10.36
N THR A 53 7.81 -8.40 -10.67
CA THR A 53 7.92 -9.56 -11.55
C THR A 53 7.63 -9.22 -13.02
N VAL A 54 7.71 -7.94 -13.39
CA VAL A 54 7.54 -7.44 -14.75
C VAL A 54 8.63 -6.42 -15.04
N ASN A 55 9.16 -6.44 -16.25
CA ASN A 55 10.09 -5.42 -16.71
C ASN A 55 9.33 -4.14 -17.00
N VAL A 56 9.74 -3.06 -16.33
CA VAL A 56 9.34 -1.70 -16.63
C VAL A 56 10.57 -0.93 -17.10
N ASN A 57 10.34 0.10 -17.91
CA ASN A 57 11.43 0.98 -18.31
C ASN A 57 11.86 1.82 -17.10
N GLU A 58 13.03 1.52 -16.52
CA GLU A 58 13.59 2.22 -15.35
C GLU A 58 13.80 3.71 -15.64
N ASP A 59 14.22 4.04 -16.87
CA ASP A 59 14.36 5.42 -17.29
C ASP A 59 12.98 6.10 -17.32
N ALA A 60 11.88 5.38 -17.51
CA ALA A 60 10.56 6.01 -17.51
C ALA A 60 10.04 6.31 -16.09
N TYR A 61 10.39 5.51 -15.08
CA TYR A 61 9.82 5.61 -13.74
C TYR A 61 10.82 5.24 -12.63
N ARG A 62 11.07 6.18 -11.71
CA ARG A 62 11.97 6.03 -10.56
C ARG A 62 11.32 6.57 -9.28
N CYS A 63 11.90 6.23 -8.13
CA CYS A 63 11.51 6.80 -6.83
C CYS A 63 10.01 6.63 -6.50
N ILE A 64 9.45 5.47 -6.85
CA ILE A 64 8.02 5.20 -6.69
C ILE A 64 7.72 4.99 -5.21
N THR A 65 6.92 5.88 -4.64
CA THR A 65 6.44 5.78 -3.27
C THR A 65 4.93 5.97 -3.20
N THR A 66 4.32 5.42 -2.16
CA THR A 66 2.91 5.64 -1.83
C THR A 66 2.80 6.02 -0.36
N THR A 67 2.01 7.03 -0.06
CA THR A 67 1.70 7.47 1.31
C THR A 67 0.22 7.35 1.56
N THR A 68 -0.19 6.68 2.64
CA THR A 68 -1.58 6.68 3.06
C THR A 68 -1.95 8.04 3.65
N ILE A 69 -2.77 8.82 2.96
CA ILE A 69 -3.14 10.19 3.38
C ILE A 69 -4.53 10.30 4.00
N ALA A 70 -5.37 9.27 3.85
CA ALA A 70 -6.66 9.20 4.52
C ALA A 70 -7.14 7.76 4.66
N LYS A 71 -7.85 7.47 5.76
CA LYS A 71 -8.60 6.23 5.95
C LYS A 71 -10.03 6.49 6.39
N THR A 72 -10.95 5.68 5.89
CA THR A 72 -12.34 5.68 6.35
C THR A 72 -12.71 4.30 6.86
N GLU A 73 -12.85 4.14 8.18
CA GLU A 73 -13.10 2.87 8.85
C GLU A 73 -14.48 2.29 8.50
N SER A 74 -15.52 3.12 8.46
CA SER A 74 -16.90 2.66 8.21
C SER A 74 -17.06 2.01 6.83
N THR A 75 -16.29 2.46 5.84
CA THR A 75 -16.31 1.94 4.49
C THR A 75 -15.07 1.14 4.14
N HIS A 76 -14.08 0.98 5.02
CA HIS A 76 -12.80 0.33 4.70
C HIS A 76 -12.13 0.91 3.45
N GLN A 77 -12.08 2.24 3.38
CA GLN A 77 -11.43 2.95 2.28
C GLN A 77 -10.10 3.53 2.71
N VAL A 78 -9.17 3.59 1.76
CA VAL A 78 -7.85 4.19 1.91
C VAL A 78 -7.59 5.09 0.72
N THR A 79 -7.08 6.30 0.96
CA THR A 79 -6.57 7.17 -0.09
C THR A 79 -5.05 7.18 -0.03
N GLU A 80 -4.44 6.75 -1.13
CA GLU A 80 -3.00 6.69 -1.33
C GLU A 80 -2.55 7.90 -2.16
N HIS A 81 -1.50 8.58 -1.72
CA HIS A 81 -0.76 9.58 -2.50
C HIS A 81 0.44 8.89 -3.13
N VAL A 82 0.41 8.69 -4.45
CA VAL A 82 1.48 8.05 -5.19
C VAL A 82 2.39 9.12 -5.78
N GLU A 83 3.69 8.97 -5.59
CA GLU A 83 4.73 9.85 -6.12
C GLU A 83 5.75 9.03 -6.90
N PHE A 84 6.23 9.56 -8.03
CA PHE A 84 7.32 8.97 -8.80
C PHE A 84 8.02 10.03 -9.64
N THR A 85 9.27 9.79 -9.99
CA THR A 85 10.03 10.61 -10.95
C THR A 85 9.98 9.95 -12.32
N ALA A 86 9.65 10.72 -13.36
CA ALA A 86 9.71 10.25 -14.74
C ALA A 86 10.81 11.00 -15.50
N SER A 87 11.73 10.30 -16.17
CA SER A 87 12.90 10.97 -16.80
C SER A 87 12.52 11.94 -17.92
N CYS A 88 11.30 11.84 -18.47
CA CYS A 88 10.83 12.78 -19.49
C CYS A 88 10.46 14.16 -18.93
N LEU A 89 10.34 14.33 -17.60
CA LEU A 89 9.72 15.52 -17.02
C LEU A 89 10.60 16.30 -16.04
N GLU A 90 11.80 15.82 -15.68
CA GLU A 90 12.69 16.39 -14.63
C GLU A 90 11.98 16.74 -13.28
N ASN A 91 10.72 16.35 -13.12
CA ASN A 91 9.83 16.75 -12.03
C ASN A 91 9.17 15.49 -11.43
N CYS A 92 8.93 15.52 -10.13
CA CYS A 92 8.10 14.51 -9.45
C CYS A 92 6.66 14.62 -9.94
N VAL A 93 6.11 13.51 -10.41
CA VAL A 93 4.70 13.35 -10.74
C VAL A 93 4.01 12.73 -9.53
N SER A 94 2.86 13.26 -9.15
CA SER A 94 2.06 12.70 -8.07
C SER A 94 0.57 12.72 -8.37
N TYR A 95 -0.14 11.78 -7.76
CA TYR A 95 -1.60 11.71 -7.84
C TYR A 95 -2.18 11.03 -6.61
N ASN A 96 -3.42 11.35 -6.29
CA ASN A 96 -4.17 10.67 -5.24
C ASN A 96 -5.03 9.58 -5.86
N ARG A 97 -5.20 8.48 -5.14
CA ARG A 97 -6.10 7.41 -5.56
C ARG A 97 -6.77 6.78 -4.37
N THR A 98 -8.10 6.70 -4.42
CA THR A 98 -8.89 6.07 -3.37
C THR A 98 -9.20 4.62 -3.73
N PHE A 99 -9.03 3.74 -2.75
CA PHE A 99 -9.28 2.32 -2.85
C PHE A 99 -10.30 1.87 -1.80
N GLN A 100 -11.20 1.01 -2.23
CA GLN A 100 -12.14 0.27 -1.39
C GLN A 100 -11.56 -1.11 -1.09
N PHE A 101 -11.44 -1.45 0.19
CA PHE A 101 -11.01 -2.77 0.62
C PHE A 101 -12.16 -3.77 0.71
N GLU A 102 -11.85 -5.02 0.38
CA GLU A 102 -12.73 -6.18 0.44
C GLU A 102 -12.04 -7.32 1.20
N ILE A 103 -12.85 -8.15 1.85
CA ILE A 103 -12.34 -9.34 2.54
C ILE A 103 -11.86 -10.37 1.51
N GLU A 104 -10.61 -10.80 1.66
CA GLU A 104 -9.94 -11.80 0.84
C GLU A 104 -8.92 -12.53 1.75
N ARG A 105 -8.84 -13.85 1.67
CA ARG A 105 -7.95 -14.67 2.54
C ARG A 105 -8.08 -14.41 4.06
N GLY A 106 -9.29 -14.11 4.54
CA GLY A 106 -9.56 -13.95 5.98
C GLY A 106 -9.21 -12.59 6.59
N GLY A 107 -8.94 -11.57 5.75
CA GLY A 107 -8.76 -10.18 6.16
C GLY A 107 -9.05 -9.23 5.00
N TYR A 108 -8.98 -7.92 5.23
CA TYR A 108 -9.10 -6.92 4.18
C TYR A 108 -7.82 -6.86 3.33
N ASN A 109 -7.64 -7.86 2.46
CA ASN A 109 -6.44 -8.04 1.65
C ASN A 109 -6.65 -7.75 0.16
N LYS A 110 -7.82 -7.27 -0.24
CA LYS A 110 -8.08 -6.92 -1.63
C LYS A 110 -8.52 -5.47 -1.69
N MET A 111 -7.88 -4.69 -2.55
CA MET A 111 -8.25 -3.29 -2.74
C MET A 111 -8.60 -3.02 -4.20
N LYS A 112 -9.68 -2.27 -4.42
CA LYS A 112 -10.14 -1.86 -5.75
C LYS A 112 -10.24 -0.35 -5.80
N SER A 113 -9.68 0.26 -6.84
CA SER A 113 -9.78 1.70 -6.99
C SER A 113 -11.23 2.12 -7.21
N ILE A 114 -11.64 3.18 -6.55
CA ILE A 114 -12.88 3.87 -6.90
C ILE A 114 -12.70 4.45 -8.30
N THR A 115 -13.72 4.29 -9.16
CA THR A 115 -13.64 4.74 -10.55
C THR A 115 -13.60 6.25 -10.62
N GLU A 116 -12.54 6.79 -11.21
CA GLU A 116 -12.35 8.21 -11.44
C GLU A 116 -12.10 8.46 -12.94
N PRO A 117 -12.70 9.52 -13.53
CA PRO A 117 -12.46 9.87 -14.93
C PRO A 117 -10.96 10.05 -15.21
N GLY A 118 -10.47 9.42 -16.29
CA GLY A 118 -9.05 9.51 -16.68
C GLY A 118 -8.15 8.44 -16.06
N PHE A 119 -8.61 7.69 -15.06
CA PHE A 119 -7.85 6.60 -14.46
C PHE A 119 -8.37 5.22 -14.89
N ARG A 120 -7.45 4.33 -15.28
CA ARG A 120 -7.74 2.92 -15.53
C ARG A 120 -8.08 2.24 -14.21
N PRO A 121 -9.20 1.50 -14.08
CA PRO A 121 -9.51 0.75 -12.87
C PRO A 121 -8.34 -0.16 -12.46
N ALA A 122 -7.98 -0.11 -11.19
CA ALA A 122 -6.92 -0.93 -10.62
C ALA A 122 -7.47 -1.80 -9.50
N SER A 123 -6.94 -3.01 -9.37
CA SER A 123 -7.30 -3.95 -8.33
C SER A 123 -6.07 -4.70 -7.90
N TYR A 124 -5.86 -4.80 -6.59
CA TYR A 124 -4.67 -5.40 -6.00
C TYR A 124 -5.05 -6.38 -4.90
N GLU A 125 -4.25 -7.43 -4.76
CA GLU A 125 -4.35 -8.44 -3.71
C GLU A 125 -3.06 -8.42 -2.87
N PHE A 126 -3.19 -8.23 -1.56
CA PHE A 126 -2.10 -8.36 -0.59
C PHE A 126 -1.85 -9.83 -0.31
N LEU A 127 -0.66 -10.30 -0.69
CA LEU A 127 -0.18 -11.66 -0.41
C LEU A 127 0.55 -11.72 0.93
N LEU A 128 1.17 -10.61 1.32
CA LEU A 128 1.83 -10.39 2.60
C LEU A 128 1.67 -8.91 2.99
N ALA A 129 1.27 -8.64 4.23
CA ALA A 129 0.98 -7.30 4.74
C ALA A 129 1.83 -7.00 5.97
N GLU A 130 3.14 -6.91 5.77
CA GLU A 130 4.12 -6.55 6.80
C GLU A 130 4.81 -5.24 6.42
N GLU A 131 5.05 -4.36 7.38
CA GLU A 131 5.56 -2.98 7.15
C GLU A 131 6.88 -2.95 6.36
N ASN A 132 7.80 -3.87 6.69
CA ASN A 132 9.09 -3.97 6.00
C ASN A 132 9.09 -5.02 4.88
N CYS A 133 7.95 -5.64 4.58
CA CYS A 133 7.82 -6.70 3.58
C CYS A 133 6.37 -6.87 3.09
N THR A 134 5.84 -5.87 2.38
CA THR A 134 4.49 -5.92 1.83
C THR A 134 4.52 -6.43 0.39
N VAL A 135 3.89 -7.58 0.13
CA VAL A 135 3.84 -8.20 -1.19
C VAL A 135 2.44 -8.04 -1.76
N VAL A 136 2.34 -7.38 -2.92
CA VAL A 136 1.08 -7.04 -3.57
C VAL A 136 1.06 -7.62 -4.98
N ARG A 137 -0.06 -8.20 -5.38
CA ARG A 137 -0.31 -8.70 -6.73
C ARG A 137 -1.30 -7.79 -7.45
N ASP A 138 -0.95 -7.33 -8.64
CA ASP A 138 -1.85 -6.64 -9.56
C ASP A 138 -2.80 -7.64 -10.22
N ILE A 139 -4.08 -7.54 -9.87
CA ILE A 139 -5.19 -8.33 -10.41
C ILE A 139 -6.14 -7.46 -11.24
N SER A 140 -5.69 -6.29 -11.67
CA SER A 140 -6.47 -5.36 -12.50
C SER A 140 -6.90 -6.02 -13.81
N PRO A 141 -8.08 -5.66 -14.34
CA PRO A 141 -8.50 -6.13 -15.66
C PRO A 141 -7.46 -5.75 -16.72
N ARG A 142 -6.87 -6.75 -17.37
CA ARG A 142 -5.96 -6.51 -18.51
C ARG A 142 -6.79 -6.05 -19.70
N SER A 143 -6.39 -4.94 -20.33
CA SER A 143 -7.03 -4.50 -21.58
C SER A 143 -6.52 -5.39 -22.73
N ILE A 144 -7.46 -5.94 -23.50
CA ILE A 144 -7.21 -6.77 -24.69
C ILE A 144 -6.37 -5.99 -25.72
N LEU A 145 -6.47 -4.66 -25.73
CA LEU A 145 -5.74 -3.78 -26.66
C LEU A 145 -4.28 -3.50 -26.26
N THR A 146 -3.87 -3.85 -25.04
CA THR A 146 -2.47 -3.73 -24.56
C THR A 146 -1.71 -5.05 -24.60
N GLU A 147 -2.36 -6.15 -25.02
CA GLU A 147 -1.65 -7.42 -25.25
C GLU A 147 -0.71 -7.32 -26.45
N ASP A 148 -1.06 -6.58 -27.51
CA ASP A 148 -0.23 -6.42 -28.71
C ASP A 148 1.04 -5.58 -28.49
N VAL A 149 1.03 -4.60 -27.58
CA VAL A 149 2.23 -3.80 -27.27
C VAL A 149 3.27 -4.62 -26.47
N ARG A 150 2.87 -5.74 -25.86
CA ARG A 150 3.79 -6.69 -25.21
C ARG A 150 4.32 -7.77 -26.18
N VAL A 151 3.90 -7.80 -27.45
CA VAL A 151 4.26 -8.89 -28.40
C VAL A 151 5.71 -8.82 -28.90
N GLU A 152 6.39 -7.68 -28.88
CA GLU A 152 7.78 -7.62 -29.36
C GLU A 152 8.82 -8.34 -28.47
N GLN A 153 8.42 -8.91 -27.32
CA GLN A 153 9.36 -9.64 -26.44
C GLN A 153 9.00 -11.11 -26.23
N ARG A 154 8.02 -11.65 -26.97
CA ARG A 154 7.64 -13.08 -26.88
C ARG A 154 8.41 -14.02 -27.81
N ASP A 155 9.25 -13.51 -28.69
CA ASP A 155 10.13 -14.38 -29.48
C ASP A 155 11.40 -14.71 -28.71
N THR A 156 11.28 -15.64 -27.76
CA THR A 156 12.19 -16.79 -27.66
C THR A 156 11.65 -17.79 -26.63
N ASN A 157 11.30 -18.97 -27.14
CA ASN A 157 11.05 -20.22 -26.44
C ASN A 157 9.68 -20.41 -25.79
N MET A 158 8.73 -20.84 -26.63
CA MET A 158 7.65 -21.74 -26.21
C MET A 158 8.24 -22.98 -25.53
N ALA A 159 8.06 -23.06 -24.22
CA ALA A 159 7.87 -24.33 -23.53
C ALA A 159 6.61 -24.19 -22.67
N ASP A 160 5.69 -25.11 -22.95
CA ASP A 160 4.44 -25.38 -22.26
C ASP A 160 4.51 -25.07 -20.76
N SER A 161 3.74 -24.08 -20.31
CA SER A 161 3.38 -24.00 -18.89
C SER A 161 1.96 -23.49 -18.77
N THR A 162 1.21 -24.23 -17.98
CA THR A 162 -0.10 -23.93 -17.40
C THR A 162 -0.12 -22.64 -16.54
N GLN A 163 0.79 -21.68 -16.76
CA GLN A 163 0.79 -20.33 -16.16
C GLN A 163 -0.22 -19.41 -16.85
N GLN A 164 -1.46 -19.86 -16.96
CA GLN A 164 -2.56 -18.91 -17.11
C GLN A 164 -2.74 -18.21 -15.75
N LYS A 165 -2.53 -16.87 -15.71
CA LYS A 165 -3.13 -15.91 -14.75
C LYS A 165 -2.44 -15.63 -13.39
N ALA A 166 -1.12 -15.66 -13.26
CA ALA A 166 -0.50 -14.94 -12.13
C ALA A 166 -0.42 -13.44 -12.48
N GLY A 167 -1.13 -12.58 -11.73
CA GLY A 167 -1.01 -11.13 -11.84
C GLY A 167 0.41 -10.63 -11.57
N ASP A 168 0.76 -9.43 -12.04
CA ASP A 168 2.11 -8.89 -11.89
C ASP A 168 2.34 -8.55 -10.39
N CYS A 169 3.43 -9.04 -9.78
CA CYS A 169 3.69 -8.83 -8.35
C CYS A 169 4.64 -7.65 -8.10
N MET A 170 4.50 -7.06 -6.91
CA MET A 170 5.26 -5.93 -6.41
C MET A 170 5.67 -6.16 -4.95
N LEU A 171 6.92 -5.82 -4.62
CA LEU A 171 7.40 -5.75 -3.24
C LEU A 171 7.51 -4.30 -2.78
N TRP A 172 6.79 -3.96 -1.73
CA TRP A 172 6.81 -2.67 -1.06
C TRP A 172 7.43 -2.80 0.33
N VAL A 173 8.21 -1.81 0.73
CA VAL A 173 8.81 -1.72 2.06
C VAL A 173 8.61 -0.33 2.64
N ASP A 174 8.67 -0.18 3.95
CA ASP A 174 8.73 1.12 4.61
C ASP A 174 9.83 2.01 4.00
N ASP A 175 9.52 3.27 3.72
CA ASP A 175 10.45 4.18 3.04
C ASP A 175 11.70 4.49 3.88
N ASN A 176 11.66 4.29 5.21
CA ASN A 176 12.78 4.55 6.11
C ASN A 176 13.81 3.43 6.14
N ILE A 177 13.54 2.27 5.54
CA ILE A 177 14.53 1.19 5.44
C ILE A 177 15.30 1.26 4.11
N PRO A 178 16.62 0.99 4.13
CA PRO A 178 17.45 1.08 2.93
C PRO A 178 17.13 -0.02 1.91
N ALA A 179 16.86 -1.25 2.37
CA ALA A 179 16.58 -2.38 1.50
C ALA A 179 15.79 -3.47 2.25
N PRO A 180 15.00 -4.31 1.54
CA PRO A 180 14.42 -5.51 2.11
C PRO A 180 15.52 -6.50 2.51
N ASP A 181 15.31 -7.16 3.65
CA ASP A 181 16.17 -8.23 4.14
C ASP A 181 16.02 -9.52 3.32
N GLU A 182 16.90 -10.49 3.58
CA GLU A 182 16.91 -11.76 2.82
C GLU A 182 15.63 -12.56 3.04
N THR A 183 15.11 -12.58 4.28
CA THR A 183 13.84 -13.23 4.61
C THR A 183 12.70 -12.69 3.76
N CYS A 184 12.62 -11.38 3.57
CA CYS A 184 11.62 -10.74 2.75
C CYS A 184 11.79 -11.07 1.27
N ARG A 185 13.03 -11.08 0.76
CA ARG A 185 13.36 -11.47 -0.62
C ARG A 185 12.92 -12.90 -0.91
N GLU A 186 13.24 -13.84 -0.01
CA GLU A 186 12.81 -15.23 -0.12
C GLU A 186 11.30 -15.36 -0.12
N ARG A 187 10.59 -14.64 0.77
CA ARG A 187 9.13 -14.63 0.81
C ARG A 187 8.52 -14.10 -0.48
N PHE A 188 9.06 -13.01 -1.02
CA PHE A 188 8.63 -12.47 -2.32
C PHE A 188 8.80 -13.52 -3.43
N ASN A 189 9.99 -14.13 -3.53
CA ASN A 189 10.28 -15.14 -4.54
C ASN A 189 9.37 -16.37 -4.41
N ASN A 190 9.06 -16.80 -3.18
CA ASN A 190 8.16 -17.92 -2.93
C ASN A 190 6.70 -17.60 -3.29
N LEU A 191 6.25 -16.35 -3.11
CA LEU A 191 4.87 -15.93 -3.38
C LEU A 191 4.62 -15.58 -4.85
N CYS A 192 5.64 -15.08 -5.54
CA CYS A 192 5.50 -14.41 -6.84
C CYS A 192 6.45 -14.90 -7.93
N GLY A 193 7.48 -15.69 -7.58
CA GLY A 193 8.52 -16.10 -8.52
C GLY A 193 9.65 -15.08 -8.65
N GLN A 194 10.39 -15.15 -9.75
CA GLN A 194 11.62 -14.38 -9.92
C GLN A 194 11.37 -12.87 -10.06
N THR A 195 12.17 -12.07 -9.35
CA THR A 195 12.30 -10.63 -9.59
C THR A 195 12.83 -10.37 -11.01
N LEU A 196 12.06 -9.62 -11.80
CA LEU A 196 12.49 -9.16 -13.13
C LEU A 196 12.99 -7.72 -13.11
N HIS A 197 12.49 -6.90 -12.18
CA HIS A 197 12.87 -5.51 -12.07
C HIS A 197 13.12 -5.10 -10.62
N SER A 198 14.15 -4.28 -10.40
CA SER A 198 14.51 -3.73 -9.09
C SER A 198 14.74 -2.23 -9.16
N PHE A 199 14.15 -1.47 -8.24
CA PHE A 199 14.33 -0.02 -8.18
C PHE A 199 15.48 0.37 -7.26
N SER A 200 16.40 1.18 -7.78
CA SER A 200 17.43 1.84 -6.99
C SER A 200 16.87 3.04 -6.19
N GLN A 201 17.48 3.34 -5.04
CA GLN A 201 17.23 4.59 -4.31
C GLN A 201 18.12 5.75 -4.79
N GLU A 202 19.08 5.50 -5.67
CA GLU A 202 19.98 6.54 -6.15
C GLU A 202 19.19 7.68 -6.80
N GLY A 203 19.46 8.91 -6.37
CA GLY A 203 18.75 10.10 -6.85
C GLY A 203 17.34 10.30 -6.28
N CYS A 204 16.87 9.43 -5.38
CA CYS A 204 15.60 9.59 -4.67
C CYS A 204 15.82 10.36 -3.36
N THR A 205 16.08 11.66 -3.46
CA THR A 205 16.22 12.51 -2.25
C THR A 205 14.86 12.95 -1.73
N VAL A 206 14.61 12.67 -0.44
CA VAL A 206 13.54 13.28 0.35
C VAL A 206 14.06 14.65 0.85
N PRO A 207 13.49 15.79 0.45
CA PRO A 207 13.83 17.06 1.07
C PRO A 207 13.46 17.00 2.55
N ALA A 208 14.40 17.31 3.44
CA ALA A 208 14.07 17.44 4.85
C ALA A 208 12.99 18.52 5.03
N PRO A 209 11.99 18.32 5.92
CA PRO A 209 11.05 19.38 6.23
C PRO A 209 11.83 20.58 6.78
N ALA A 210 11.69 21.73 6.12
CA ALA A 210 12.29 22.97 6.56
C ALA A 210 11.63 23.42 7.86
N SER A 211 12.14 22.97 9.00
CA SER A 211 11.84 23.57 10.30
C SER A 211 13.04 23.49 11.23
N GLN A 212 13.56 24.69 11.53
CA GLN A 212 14.49 25.04 12.60
C GLN A 212 15.99 24.80 12.38
N ALA A 213 16.50 25.27 11.23
CA ALA A 213 17.91 25.61 11.08
C ALA A 213 18.09 27.13 10.85
N GLN A 214 17.41 27.98 11.62
CA GLN A 214 17.74 29.42 11.75
C GLN A 214 17.33 29.94 13.14
N GLU A 215 17.89 29.38 14.21
CA GLU A 215 18.05 30.13 15.48
C GLU A 215 19.27 29.62 16.26
N LYS A 216 20.43 29.52 15.59
CA LYS A 216 21.75 29.40 16.22
C LYS A 216 22.82 30.08 15.36
N GLU A 217 22.56 31.31 14.95
CA GLU A 217 23.62 32.19 14.43
C GLU A 217 23.29 33.67 14.71
N LYS A 218 22.92 33.95 15.97
CA LYS A 218 22.84 35.33 16.46
C LYS A 218 23.09 35.41 17.96
N THR A 219 24.20 34.84 18.42
CA THR A 219 24.76 35.16 19.75
C THR A 219 26.27 34.91 19.79
N GLU A 220 27.02 35.53 18.89
CA GLU A 220 28.44 35.83 19.13
C GLU A 220 28.89 36.92 18.15
N ASN A 221 28.75 38.17 18.60
CA ASN A 221 29.67 39.30 18.37
C ASN A 221 29.15 40.53 19.11
#